data_AF-A0A7W1PRF6-F1
#
_entry.id   AF-A0A7W1PRF6-F1
#
_cell.length_a   1.000
_cell.length_b   1.000
_cell.length_c   1.000
_cell.angle_alpha   90.00
_cell.angle_beta   90.00
_cell.angle_gamma   90.00
#
_symmetry.space_group_name_H-M   'P 1'
#
loop_
_entity.id
_entity.type
_entity.pdbx_description
1 polymer ?
#
loop_
_entity_poly.entity_id
_entity_poly.type
_entity_poly.pdbx_seq_one_letter_code
_entity_poly.pdbx_strand_id
1 'polypeptide(L)'
;MKKSNFLPGKKLFILFAGILLCSTTTAQDKQERTLPEFSQIEVSGNLTVALLQAKEQRVVVMGGTDIQEAVITEVKDGILKISQKKGTIKDARIEIAVVELSQIKQSGATKVKGSGKIISPSLSIETSGASSISFDIEAINLTTNITGAGDVKLSGTATNHTAKISGAGSLKATNLLVENSDLNISGAGDARINTSNSLTAKVNGAGSIKYVEEPQTKNVEIHGAGSVSEVGSVGKAAMDVETGGDTTRIRIGNAKVLVIPGEERTKKDTLSQVDGKKKFSRKNRWAGIDVGVAGYISPEPSFGMRAENSAFELNYARSRFWNINFLEKNFKLINHNVGLVTGLGMNFARYHFNDRQNILNSSPDTTFMTPSTIFSRKHFLSTTHLTVPLMLEFNTHRNPKKSFFLAAGVIGGYRIGSRNVQVTEEDGRRSRSVVRGDFNLNPFRLDATVRLGYGNINLFATYGLNNLFQANRGPELIPVSVGVSLVNF
;
A
#
# COMPACT_ATOMS: atom_id res chain seq x y z
N MET A 1 -17.96 43.22 -57.42
CA MET A 1 -18.94 42.44 -56.63
C MET A 1 -18.28 41.14 -56.16
N LYS A 2 -18.29 40.92 -54.82
CA LYS A 2 -18.22 39.65 -54.04
C LYS A 2 -17.12 38.62 -54.38
N LYS A 3 -16.07 38.52 -53.53
CA LYS A 3 -15.86 37.55 -52.40
C LYS A 3 -15.59 36.12 -52.94
N SER A 4 -14.52 35.38 -52.61
CA SER A 4 -14.09 35.02 -51.26
C SER A 4 -12.78 34.20 -51.25
N ASN A 5 -12.05 34.37 -50.15
CA ASN A 5 -11.32 33.37 -49.36
C ASN A 5 -9.83 33.08 -49.60
N PHE A 6 -9.15 33.26 -48.48
CA PHE A 6 -7.74 33.34 -48.16
C PHE A 6 -7.43 32.15 -47.22
N LEU A 7 -6.24 31.57 -47.36
CA LEU A 7 -5.32 31.02 -46.35
C LEU A 7 -4.80 29.60 -46.62
N PRO A 8 -3.46 29.42 -46.62
CA PRO A 8 -2.80 28.12 -46.46
C PRO A 8 -2.35 27.88 -45.01
N GLY A 9 -2.16 26.60 -44.67
CA GLY A 9 -1.27 26.17 -43.58
C GLY A 9 -1.94 25.74 -42.27
N LYS A 10 -2.07 24.43 -42.05
CA LYS A 10 -2.17 23.85 -40.71
C LYS A 10 -1.22 22.66 -40.56
N LYS A 11 -0.34 22.79 -39.57
CA LYS A 11 0.58 21.75 -39.08
C LYS A 11 -0.21 20.63 -38.40
N LEU A 12 0.24 19.41 -38.68
CA LEU A 12 -0.24 18.14 -38.16
C LEU A 12 0.14 17.98 -36.69
N PHE A 13 -0.85 17.89 -35.79
CA PHE A 13 -0.66 17.47 -34.40
C PHE A 13 -1.36 16.12 -34.23
N ILE A 14 -0.58 15.07 -33.95
CA ILE A 14 -1.06 13.72 -33.70
C ILE A 14 -1.66 13.69 -32.28
N LEU A 15 -2.98 13.49 -32.19
CA LEU A 15 -3.71 13.31 -30.94
C LEU A 15 -3.67 11.82 -30.55
N PHE A 16 -3.03 11.51 -29.41
CA PHE A 16 -3.02 10.18 -28.81
C PHE A 16 -4.42 9.87 -28.23
N ALA A 17 -5.15 8.94 -28.84
CA ALA A 17 -6.37 8.37 -28.29
C ALA A 17 -6.02 7.31 -27.25
N GLY A 18 -6.00 7.70 -25.97
CA GLY A 18 -5.96 6.79 -24.83
C GLY A 18 -7.37 6.34 -24.45
N ILE A 19 -7.64 5.04 -24.61
CA ILE A 19 -8.84 4.36 -24.13
C ILE A 19 -8.91 4.51 -22.61
N LEU A 20 -9.81 5.37 -22.12
CA LEU A 20 -10.21 5.38 -20.71
C LEU A 20 -11.28 4.30 -20.52
N LEU A 21 -10.94 3.25 -19.76
CA LEU A 21 -11.94 2.40 -19.14
C LEU A 21 -12.77 3.26 -18.19
N CYS A 22 -14.00 3.55 -18.59
CA CYS A 22 -15.01 4.20 -17.76
C CYS A 22 -15.44 3.21 -16.67
N SER A 23 -14.77 3.25 -15.52
CA SER A 23 -15.40 2.82 -14.27
C SER A 23 -16.49 3.86 -13.95
N THR A 24 -17.74 3.42 -13.93
CA THR A 24 -18.88 4.23 -13.47
C THR A 24 -18.70 4.51 -11.98
N THR A 25 -17.93 5.53 -11.67
CA THR A 25 -17.97 6.20 -10.37
C THR A 25 -19.31 6.93 -10.34
N THR A 26 -20.15 6.62 -9.36
CA THR A 26 -21.32 7.46 -9.06
C THR A 26 -20.86 8.91 -9.02
N ALA A 27 -21.41 9.77 -9.89
CA ALA A 27 -21.17 11.20 -9.81
C ALA A 27 -21.67 11.65 -8.43
N GLN A 28 -20.75 11.85 -7.49
CA GLN A 28 -21.08 12.62 -6.30
C GLN A 28 -21.29 14.06 -6.77
N ASP A 29 -22.44 14.65 -6.43
CA ASP A 29 -22.73 16.05 -6.72
C ASP A 29 -21.60 16.93 -6.16
N LYS A 30 -21.27 18.00 -6.91
CA LYS A 30 -20.18 18.91 -6.58
C LYS A 30 -20.69 20.34 -6.54
N GLN A 31 -20.30 21.09 -5.53
CA GLN A 31 -20.54 22.52 -5.44
C GLN A 31 -19.23 23.27 -5.24
N GLU A 32 -18.90 24.11 -6.20
CA GLU A 32 -17.76 25.02 -6.13
C GLU A 32 -18.12 26.28 -5.34
N ARG A 33 -17.19 26.75 -4.51
CA ARG A 33 -17.35 27.94 -3.67
C ARG A 33 -16.49 29.06 -4.22
N THR A 34 -17.13 30.15 -4.62
CA THR A 34 -16.45 31.40 -4.96
C THR A 34 -16.08 32.11 -3.66
N LEU A 35 -14.78 32.17 -3.36
CA LEU A 35 -14.25 32.72 -2.10
C LEU A 35 -13.08 33.66 -2.40
N PRO A 36 -12.85 34.68 -1.54
CA PRO A 36 -11.61 35.47 -1.55
C PRO A 36 -10.36 34.59 -1.43
N GLU A 37 -9.20 35.14 -1.77
CA GLU A 37 -7.91 34.47 -1.58
C GLU A 37 -7.60 34.17 -0.11
N PHE A 38 -6.98 33.02 0.14
CA PHE A 38 -6.57 32.57 1.46
C PHE A 38 -5.22 31.84 1.38
N SER A 39 -4.46 31.92 2.47
CA SER A 39 -3.20 31.17 2.65
C SER A 39 -3.15 30.39 3.97
N GLN A 40 -4.23 30.46 4.74
CA GLN A 40 -4.42 29.73 6.00
C GLN A 40 -5.75 29.00 5.96
N ILE A 41 -5.81 27.83 6.60
CA ILE A 41 -7.01 26.98 6.61
C ILE A 41 -7.34 26.56 8.05
N GLU A 42 -8.58 26.78 8.47
CA GLU A 42 -9.12 26.31 9.75
C GLU A 42 -10.30 25.36 9.49
N VAL A 43 -10.18 24.10 9.96
CA VAL A 43 -11.19 23.06 9.78
C VAL A 43 -11.75 22.64 11.13
N SER A 44 -13.08 22.61 11.26
CA SER A 44 -13.75 22.22 12.50
C SER A 44 -14.94 21.29 12.24
N GLY A 45 -15.17 20.34 13.16
CA GLY A 45 -16.31 19.43 13.14
C GLY A 45 -15.95 17.98 12.80
N ASN A 46 -16.73 17.34 11.93
CA ASN A 46 -16.52 15.98 11.45
C ASN A 46 -16.42 15.97 9.91
N LEU A 47 -15.26 16.40 9.41
CA LEU A 47 -15.04 16.70 7.99
C LEU A 47 -13.79 15.99 7.46
N THR A 48 -13.85 15.56 6.20
CA THR A 48 -12.68 15.10 5.45
C THR A 48 -12.27 16.13 4.40
N VAL A 49 -11.01 16.56 4.42
CA VAL A 49 -10.44 17.55 3.50
C VAL A 49 -9.31 16.92 2.69
N ALA A 50 -9.37 17.06 1.36
CA ALA A 50 -8.27 16.80 0.45
C ALA A 50 -7.66 18.15 0.02
N LEU A 51 -6.36 18.34 0.25
CA LEU A 51 -5.65 19.59 0.00
C LEU A 51 -4.59 19.40 -1.08
N LEU A 52 -4.56 20.28 -2.08
CA LEU A 52 -3.58 20.32 -3.15
C LEU A 52 -3.01 21.73 -3.26
N GLN A 53 -1.69 21.86 -3.42
CA GLN A 53 -1.10 23.13 -3.85
C GLN A 53 -1.17 23.23 -5.39
N ALA A 54 -1.71 24.33 -5.91
CA ALA A 54 -1.98 24.52 -7.34
C ALA A 54 -1.74 25.97 -7.76
N LYS A 55 -1.82 26.24 -9.08
CA LYS A 55 -1.65 27.60 -9.63
C LYS A 55 -2.85 28.51 -9.39
N GLU A 56 -4.00 27.92 -9.13
CA GLU A 56 -5.26 28.62 -8.92
C GLU A 56 -5.92 28.05 -7.67
N GLN A 57 -6.51 28.94 -6.86
CA GLN A 57 -7.28 28.51 -5.70
C GLN A 57 -8.63 27.93 -6.12
N ARG A 58 -9.12 26.94 -5.37
CA ARG A 58 -10.42 26.34 -5.59
C ARG A 58 -10.93 25.67 -4.33
N VAL A 59 -12.21 25.80 -4.02
CA VAL A 59 -12.86 25.06 -2.93
C VAL A 59 -14.10 24.37 -3.47
N VAL A 60 -14.16 23.04 -3.33
CA VAL A 60 -15.26 22.23 -3.82
C VAL A 60 -15.80 21.36 -2.69
N VAL A 61 -17.10 21.48 -2.41
CA VAL A 61 -17.83 20.60 -1.48
C VAL A 61 -18.44 19.46 -2.28
N MET A 62 -18.16 18.23 -1.86
CA MET A 62 -18.65 17.00 -2.49
C MET A 62 -19.83 16.43 -1.69
N GLY A 63 -20.86 15.96 -2.39
CA GLY A 63 -22.07 15.37 -1.79
C GLY A 63 -23.35 16.06 -2.25
N GLY A 64 -24.50 15.51 -1.85
CA GLY A 64 -25.83 16.06 -2.16
C GLY A 64 -26.07 17.44 -1.53
N THR A 65 -27.20 18.05 -1.88
CA THR A 65 -27.59 19.40 -1.43
C THR A 65 -27.62 19.54 0.09
N ASP A 66 -28.01 18.50 0.81
CA ASP A 66 -27.99 18.43 2.27
C ASP A 66 -26.58 18.61 2.87
N ILE A 67 -25.58 17.93 2.30
CA ILE A 67 -24.17 18.07 2.70
C ILE A 67 -23.67 19.46 2.33
N GLN A 68 -23.97 19.91 1.11
CA GLN A 68 -23.56 21.21 0.59
C GLN A 68 -24.08 22.38 1.44
N GLU A 69 -25.36 22.35 1.85
CA GLU A 69 -25.95 23.40 2.68
C GLU A 69 -25.45 23.38 4.13
N ALA A 70 -24.98 22.23 4.60
CA ALA A 70 -24.53 22.07 5.97
C ALA A 70 -23.04 22.39 6.17
N VAL A 71 -22.22 22.30 5.12
CA VAL A 71 -20.83 22.75 5.13
C VAL A 71 -20.79 24.27 4.94
N ILE A 72 -20.29 24.97 5.94
CA ILE A 72 -20.10 26.42 5.92
C ILE A 72 -18.63 26.70 5.58
N THR A 73 -18.42 27.50 4.54
CA THR A 73 -17.11 27.98 4.09
C THR A 73 -17.11 29.50 4.06
N GLU A 74 -16.15 30.12 4.75
CA GLU A 74 -15.98 31.57 4.80
C GLU A 74 -14.49 31.91 4.78
N VAL A 75 -14.09 32.96 4.07
CA VAL A 75 -12.73 33.49 4.17
C VAL A 75 -12.78 34.80 4.95
N LYS A 76 -12.03 34.86 6.05
CA LYS A 76 -11.87 36.06 6.87
C LYS A 76 -10.40 36.26 7.20
N ASP A 77 -9.89 37.47 6.99
CA ASP A 77 -8.49 37.84 7.24
C ASP A 77 -7.46 36.90 6.56
N GLY A 78 -7.79 36.41 5.35
CA GLY A 78 -6.95 35.46 4.60
C GLY A 78 -7.00 34.01 5.12
N ILE A 79 -7.90 33.71 6.05
CA ILE A 79 -8.12 32.38 6.64
C ILE A 79 -9.41 31.78 6.07
N LEU A 80 -9.30 30.65 5.38
CA LEU A 80 -10.44 29.83 5.01
C LEU A 80 -10.92 29.03 6.21
N LYS A 81 -12.09 29.39 6.73
CA LYS A 81 -12.79 28.69 7.80
C LYS A 81 -13.81 27.73 7.23
N ILE A 82 -13.68 26.46 7.60
CA ILE A 82 -14.58 25.38 7.21
C ILE A 82 -15.17 24.77 8.47
N SER A 83 -16.50 24.80 8.55
CA SER A 83 -17.25 24.23 9.66
C SER A 83 -18.51 23.53 9.18
N GLN A 84 -19.17 22.84 10.09
CA GLN A 84 -20.41 22.11 9.83
C GLN A 84 -21.52 22.64 10.74
N LYS A 85 -22.71 22.86 10.19
CA LYS A 85 -23.92 23.14 11.00
C LYS A 85 -24.16 21.98 11.99
N LYS A 86 -24.71 22.29 13.17
CA LYS A 86 -25.09 21.26 14.17
C LYS A 86 -26.06 20.25 13.54
N GLY A 87 -25.72 18.96 13.56
CA GLY A 87 -26.53 17.87 13.00
C GLY A 87 -25.69 16.62 12.70
N THR A 88 -26.34 15.50 12.36
CA THR A 88 -25.63 14.27 11.95
C THR A 88 -25.49 14.25 10.44
N ILE A 89 -24.36 14.71 9.94
CA ILE A 89 -23.99 14.56 8.53
C ILE A 89 -22.85 13.55 8.47
N LYS A 90 -23.03 12.52 7.65
CA LYS A 90 -22.00 11.49 7.44
C LYS A 90 -21.15 11.88 6.25
N ASP A 91 -19.83 11.83 6.43
CA ASP A 91 -18.83 11.80 5.37
C ASP A 91 -18.79 13.02 4.42
N ALA A 92 -18.93 14.23 4.95
CA ALA A 92 -18.72 15.45 4.17
C ALA A 92 -17.25 15.55 3.72
N ARG A 93 -17.04 15.65 2.40
CA ARG A 93 -15.72 15.74 1.77
C ARG A 93 -15.56 17.09 1.07
N ILE A 94 -14.44 17.75 1.35
CA ILE A 94 -14.07 19.03 0.75
C ILE A 94 -12.75 18.85 0.00
N GLU A 95 -12.67 19.34 -1.23
CA GLU A 95 -11.44 19.41 -2.02
C GLU A 95 -11.00 20.87 -2.11
N ILE A 96 -9.77 21.14 -1.70
CA ILE A 96 -9.18 22.48 -1.65
C ILE A 96 -7.93 22.48 -2.53
N ALA A 97 -7.90 23.38 -3.50
CA ALA A 97 -6.68 23.81 -4.17
C ALA A 97 -6.28 25.18 -3.59
N VAL A 98 -5.03 25.31 -3.17
CA VAL A 98 -4.49 26.55 -2.59
C VAL A 98 -3.21 26.94 -3.33
N VAL A 99 -2.95 28.24 -3.46
CA VAL A 99 -1.72 28.73 -4.11
C VAL A 99 -0.54 28.65 -3.15
N GLU A 100 -0.73 29.18 -1.93
CA GLU A 100 0.27 29.16 -0.86
C GLU A 100 -0.37 28.72 0.45
N LEU A 101 0.37 27.96 1.27
CA LEU A 101 -0.11 27.52 2.58
C LEU A 101 0.91 27.88 3.65
N SER A 102 0.49 28.72 4.59
CA SER A 102 1.30 29.13 5.75
C SER A 102 0.82 28.50 7.06
N GLN A 103 -0.47 28.18 7.18
CA GLN A 103 -1.02 27.53 8.36
C GLN A 103 -2.17 26.58 8.02
N ILE A 104 -2.23 25.46 8.73
CA ILE A 104 -3.44 24.67 8.87
C ILE A 104 -3.76 24.43 10.35
N LYS A 105 -5.02 24.67 10.72
CA LYS A 105 -5.55 24.40 12.04
C LYS A 105 -6.74 23.49 11.93
N GLN A 106 -6.80 22.46 12.76
CA GLN A 106 -7.93 21.54 12.80
C GLN A 106 -8.42 21.24 14.21
N SER A 107 -9.73 21.05 14.34
CA SER A 107 -10.40 20.75 15.61
C SER A 107 -11.58 19.79 15.43
N GLY A 108 -11.76 18.89 16.41
CA GLY A 108 -12.82 17.89 16.39
C GLY A 108 -12.38 16.55 15.81
N ALA A 109 -13.25 15.90 15.05
CA ALA A 109 -13.03 14.60 14.41
C ALA A 109 -12.73 14.77 12.92
N THR A 110 -11.75 15.62 12.60
CA THR A 110 -11.41 16.00 11.23
C THR A 110 -10.27 15.16 10.65
N LYS A 111 -10.27 14.99 9.34
CA LYS A 111 -9.20 14.35 8.60
C LYS A 111 -8.76 15.21 7.43
N VAL A 112 -7.50 15.64 7.42
CA VAL A 112 -6.92 16.40 6.30
C VAL A 112 -5.82 15.60 5.63
N LYS A 113 -5.86 15.50 4.30
CA LYS A 113 -4.87 14.78 3.50
C LYS A 113 -4.36 15.65 2.36
N GLY A 114 -3.05 15.76 2.25
CA GLY A 114 -2.39 16.36 1.10
C GLY A 114 -2.39 15.41 -0.09
N SER A 115 -2.73 15.91 -1.27
CA SER A 115 -2.63 15.21 -2.55
C SER A 115 -1.48 15.80 -3.36
N GLY A 116 -0.25 15.69 -2.87
CA GLY A 116 0.95 16.24 -3.49
C GLY A 116 1.89 16.85 -2.45
N LYS A 117 3.01 17.37 -2.93
CA LYS A 117 3.99 18.09 -2.10
C LYS A 117 3.50 19.52 -1.85
N ILE A 118 3.52 19.95 -0.59
CA ILE A 118 3.26 21.32 -0.16
C ILE A 118 4.61 22.02 0.02
N ILE A 119 4.86 23.07 -0.74
CA ILE A 119 6.09 23.87 -0.69
C ILE A 119 5.76 25.19 0.01
N SER A 120 6.44 25.45 1.13
CA SER A 120 6.21 26.67 1.92
C SER A 120 7.44 27.07 2.73
N PRO A 121 7.89 28.34 2.71
CA PRO A 121 9.00 28.76 3.57
C PRO A 121 8.73 28.54 5.06
N SER A 122 7.49 28.74 5.50
CA SER A 122 7.07 28.55 6.89
C SER A 122 5.67 27.96 6.95
N LEU A 123 5.54 26.78 7.55
CA LEU A 123 4.27 26.07 7.68
C LEU A 123 3.98 25.74 9.14
N SER A 124 2.83 26.22 9.65
CA SER A 124 2.31 25.84 10.97
C SER A 124 1.17 24.83 10.84
N ILE A 125 1.28 23.71 11.55
CA ILE A 125 0.28 22.65 11.63
C ILE A 125 -0.23 22.57 13.07
N GLU A 126 -1.51 22.83 13.27
CA GLU A 126 -2.15 22.79 14.58
C GLU A 126 -3.31 21.79 14.58
N THR A 127 -3.28 20.85 15.51
CA THR A 127 -4.34 19.85 15.66
C THR A 127 -4.82 19.79 17.10
N SER A 128 -6.14 19.77 17.23
CA SER A 128 -6.85 19.58 18.49
C SER A 128 -7.92 18.49 18.34
N GLY A 129 -8.16 17.71 19.40
CA GLY A 129 -9.15 16.63 19.40
C GLY A 129 -8.66 15.32 18.76
N ALA A 130 -9.59 14.54 18.20
CA ALA A 130 -9.33 13.24 17.56
C ALA A 130 -9.20 13.43 16.04
N SER A 131 -8.16 14.18 15.64
CA SER A 131 -7.98 14.63 14.26
C SER A 131 -6.73 14.02 13.60
N SER A 132 -6.72 13.94 12.26
CA SER A 132 -5.63 13.31 11.52
C SER A 132 -5.13 14.17 10.35
N ILE A 133 -3.82 14.37 10.24
CA ILE A 133 -3.15 15.03 9.10
C ILE A 133 -2.16 14.08 8.43
N SER A 134 -2.12 14.11 7.10
CA SER A 134 -1.08 13.44 6.31
C SER A 134 -0.61 14.33 5.17
N PHE A 135 0.65 14.80 5.23
CA PHE A 135 1.25 15.68 4.21
C PHE A 135 2.63 15.20 3.74
N ASP A 136 2.96 15.55 2.50
CA ASP A 136 4.31 15.57 1.95
C ASP A 136 4.72 17.04 1.81
N ILE A 137 5.82 17.45 2.43
CA ILE A 137 6.16 18.86 2.64
C ILE A 137 7.60 19.18 2.24
N GLU A 138 7.82 20.40 1.80
CA GLU A 138 9.13 21.01 1.60
C GLU A 138 9.09 22.41 2.23
N ALA A 139 9.79 22.58 3.34
CA ALA A 139 9.74 23.83 4.11
C ALA A 139 11.09 24.25 4.71
N ILE A 140 11.25 25.53 5.01
CA ILE A 140 12.40 25.99 5.81
C ILE A 140 12.05 25.81 7.29
N ASN A 141 10.92 26.38 7.72
CA ASN A 141 10.45 26.30 9.09
C ASN A 141 9.12 25.55 9.16
N LEU A 142 9.08 24.51 9.97
CA LEU A 142 7.90 23.71 10.21
C LEU A 142 7.56 23.72 11.70
N THR A 143 6.33 24.12 12.03
CA THR A 143 5.79 24.05 13.38
C THR A 143 4.67 23.03 13.42
N THR A 144 4.69 22.12 14.40
CA THR A 144 3.63 21.12 14.59
C THR A 144 3.15 21.08 16.04
N ASN A 145 1.94 21.53 16.28
CA ASN A 145 1.32 21.52 17.61
C ASN A 145 0.17 20.51 17.65
N ILE A 146 0.30 19.48 18.50
CA ILE A 146 -0.70 18.43 18.69
C ILE A 146 -1.25 18.49 20.11
N THR A 147 -2.55 18.78 20.24
CA THR A 147 -3.25 18.82 21.53
C THR A 147 -4.36 17.76 21.57
N GLY A 148 -4.34 16.88 22.56
CA GLY A 148 -5.31 15.79 22.70
C GLY A 148 -4.81 14.49 22.06
N ALA A 149 -5.62 13.86 21.20
CA ALA A 149 -5.37 12.53 20.64
C ALA A 149 -5.18 12.56 19.10
N GLY A 150 -4.58 13.64 18.59
CA GLY A 150 -4.36 13.84 17.16
C GLY A 150 -3.22 12.99 16.60
N ASP A 151 -3.35 12.59 15.33
CA ASP A 151 -2.37 11.81 14.57
C ASP A 151 -1.83 12.62 13.38
N VAL A 152 -0.56 13.01 13.40
CA VAL A 152 0.08 13.77 12.31
C VAL A 152 1.15 12.91 11.64
N LYS A 153 1.03 12.74 10.31
CA LYS A 153 2.02 12.03 9.49
C LYS A 153 2.63 12.98 8.45
N LEU A 154 3.95 13.11 8.47
CA LEU A 154 4.69 14.03 7.60
C LEU A 154 5.79 13.28 6.83
N SER A 155 6.01 13.66 5.57
CA SER A 155 7.14 13.25 4.74
C SER A 155 7.74 14.43 4.00
N GLY A 156 8.92 14.24 3.39
CA GLY A 156 9.57 15.26 2.56
C GLY A 156 10.81 15.83 3.23
N THR A 157 11.00 17.16 3.21
CA THR A 157 12.19 17.84 3.74
C THR A 157 11.84 19.10 4.53
N ALA A 158 12.55 19.37 5.62
CA ALA A 158 12.52 20.64 6.31
C ALA A 158 13.89 21.05 6.86
N THR A 159 14.20 22.35 6.97
CA THR A 159 15.42 22.79 7.66
C THR A 159 15.22 22.73 9.18
N ASN A 160 14.16 23.36 9.70
CA ASN A 160 13.85 23.43 11.12
C ASN A 160 12.47 22.83 11.39
N HIS A 161 12.36 21.94 12.39
CA HIS A 161 11.09 21.39 12.86
C HIS A 161 10.92 21.59 14.35
N THR A 162 9.96 22.44 14.74
CA THR A 162 9.51 22.56 16.13
C THR A 162 8.23 21.78 16.30
N ALA A 163 8.21 20.80 17.19
CA ALA A 163 7.02 19.99 17.47
C ALA A 163 6.67 19.99 18.96
N LYS A 164 5.41 20.33 19.27
CA LYS A 164 4.86 20.27 20.62
C LYS A 164 3.70 19.30 20.67
N ILE A 165 3.77 18.32 21.56
CA ILE A 165 2.70 17.32 21.76
C ILE A 165 2.21 17.45 23.21
N SER A 166 0.94 17.78 23.39
CA SER A 166 0.27 17.89 24.69
C SER A 166 -0.89 16.88 24.75
N GLY A 167 -0.77 15.85 25.59
CA GLY A 167 -1.76 14.76 25.70
C GLY A 167 -1.24 13.42 25.19
N ALA A 168 -2.06 12.72 24.39
CA ALA A 168 -1.81 11.36 23.87
C ALA A 168 -1.68 11.33 22.33
N GLY A 169 -1.27 12.45 21.73
CA GLY A 169 -1.13 12.59 20.29
C GLY A 169 0.12 11.88 19.74
N SER A 170 0.12 11.63 18.43
CA SER A 170 1.22 10.98 17.72
C SER A 170 1.73 11.79 16.54
N LEU A 171 3.05 11.96 16.48
CA LEU A 171 3.77 12.52 15.32
C LEU A 171 4.58 11.42 14.63
N LYS A 172 4.30 11.16 13.35
CA LYS A 172 4.96 10.17 12.49
C LYS A 172 5.66 10.89 11.34
N ALA A 173 6.90 11.30 11.59
CA ALA A 173 7.75 12.07 10.68
C ALA A 173 9.06 11.32 10.34
N THR A 174 9.03 9.98 10.30
CA THR A 174 10.21 9.16 9.93
C THR A 174 10.68 9.38 8.49
N ASN A 175 9.78 9.83 7.62
CA ASN A 175 10.04 10.06 6.20
C ASN A 175 10.20 11.56 5.89
N LEU A 176 10.24 12.40 6.92
CA LEU A 176 10.52 13.82 6.82
C LEU A 176 11.98 14.03 7.23
N LEU A 177 12.83 14.40 6.28
CA LEU A 177 14.25 14.68 6.54
C LEU A 177 14.38 16.08 7.11
N VAL A 178 14.88 16.20 8.33
CA VAL A 178 15.05 17.48 9.02
C VAL A 178 16.52 17.72 9.38
N GLU A 179 16.99 18.95 9.27
CA GLU A 179 18.33 19.31 9.79
C GLU A 179 18.28 19.50 11.30
N ASN A 180 17.43 20.41 11.79
CA ASN A 180 17.32 20.77 13.21
C ASN A 180 15.92 20.48 13.74
N SER A 181 15.80 19.77 14.86
CA SER A 181 14.52 19.46 15.47
C SER A 181 14.48 19.82 16.96
N ASP A 182 13.42 20.51 17.35
CA ASP A 182 13.09 20.85 18.73
C ASP A 182 11.74 20.21 19.08
N LEU A 183 11.75 19.20 19.94
CA LEU A 183 10.58 18.42 20.32
C LEU A 183 10.29 18.56 21.81
N ASN A 184 9.05 18.92 22.12
CA ASN A 184 8.53 18.95 23.48
C ASN A 184 7.27 18.10 23.61
N ILE A 185 7.37 17.00 24.34
CA ILE A 185 6.22 16.16 24.70
C ILE A 185 5.84 16.41 26.14
N SER A 186 4.56 16.71 26.39
CA SER A 186 3.95 16.80 27.71
C SER A 186 2.73 15.87 27.76
N GLY A 187 2.86 14.75 28.48
CA GLY A 187 1.83 13.71 28.58
C GLY A 187 2.33 12.32 28.18
N ALA A 188 1.51 11.59 27.44
CA ALA A 188 1.75 10.20 26.99
C ALA A 188 1.84 10.09 25.46
N GLY A 189 2.20 11.19 24.78
CA GLY A 189 2.31 11.23 23.32
C GLY A 189 3.59 10.58 22.78
N ASP A 190 3.58 10.28 21.48
CA ASP A 190 4.68 9.63 20.78
C ASP A 190 5.14 10.43 19.56
N ALA A 191 6.45 10.65 19.43
CA ALA A 191 7.05 11.23 18.23
C ALA A 191 8.06 10.27 17.59
N ARG A 192 7.99 10.13 16.27
CA ARG A 192 9.03 9.49 15.45
C ARG A 192 9.52 10.49 14.41
N ILE A 193 10.81 10.81 14.41
CA ILE A 193 11.41 11.86 13.57
C ILE A 193 12.63 11.35 12.82
N ASN A 194 13.05 12.08 11.80
CA ASN A 194 14.34 11.87 11.17
C ASN A 194 15.11 13.21 11.11
N THR A 195 16.17 13.31 11.91
CA THR A 195 16.91 14.55 12.15
C THR A 195 18.40 14.28 12.00
N SER A 196 19.12 15.17 11.31
CA SER A 196 20.51 14.93 10.91
C SER A 196 21.55 15.80 11.62
N ASN A 197 21.24 17.06 11.92
CA ASN A 197 22.19 18.01 12.53
C ASN A 197 21.99 18.15 14.04
N SER A 198 20.85 18.66 14.49
CA SER A 198 20.61 18.91 15.91
C SER A 198 19.25 18.41 16.40
N LEU A 199 19.23 17.75 17.55
CA LEU A 199 18.01 17.31 18.23
C LEU A 199 17.98 17.85 19.67
N THR A 200 17.02 18.72 19.95
CA THR A 200 16.60 19.08 21.30
C THR A 200 15.31 18.33 21.60
N ALA A 201 15.31 17.48 22.63
CA ALA A 201 14.17 16.63 22.97
C ALA A 201 13.84 16.76 24.46
N LYS A 202 12.67 17.31 24.77
CA LYS A 202 12.13 17.42 26.12
C LYS A 202 10.89 16.55 26.28
N VAL A 203 10.89 15.66 27.27
CA VAL A 203 9.77 14.77 27.58
C VAL A 203 9.35 14.95 29.03
N ASN A 204 8.13 15.44 29.24
CA ASN A 204 7.48 15.53 30.55
C ASN A 204 6.33 14.52 30.60
N GLY A 205 6.43 13.49 31.45
CA GLY A 205 5.42 12.43 31.58
C GLY A 205 5.90 11.08 31.08
N ALA A 206 5.04 10.36 30.35
CA ALA A 206 5.24 8.98 29.91
C ALA A 206 5.42 8.84 28.38
N GLY A 207 5.58 9.96 27.67
CA GLY A 207 5.72 9.97 26.21
C GLY A 207 7.07 9.42 25.70
N SER A 208 7.15 9.15 24.40
CA SER A 208 8.38 8.67 23.76
C SER A 208 8.77 9.45 22.51
N ILE A 209 10.07 9.71 22.35
CA ILE A 209 10.66 10.25 21.14
C ILE A 209 11.60 9.21 20.53
N LYS A 210 11.44 8.97 19.24
CA LYS A 210 12.22 8.01 18.48
C LYS A 210 12.83 8.69 17.26
N TYR A 211 14.14 8.58 17.08
CA TYR A 211 14.83 9.13 15.92
C TYR A 211 15.44 8.01 15.06
N VAL A 212 15.46 8.23 13.74
CA VAL A 212 15.90 7.25 12.75
C VAL A 212 17.42 7.27 12.53
N GLU A 213 18.02 8.45 12.66
CA GLU A 213 19.43 8.72 12.40
C GLU A 213 20.03 9.42 13.61
N GLU A 214 21.28 9.12 13.92
CA GLU A 214 22.00 9.81 14.99
C GLU A 214 22.32 11.26 14.56
N PRO A 215 21.79 12.29 15.24
CA PRO A 215 22.10 13.69 14.94
C PRO A 215 23.51 14.05 15.44
N GLN A 216 24.15 15.04 14.80
CA GLN A 216 25.49 15.51 15.22
C GLN A 216 25.50 16.07 16.65
N THR A 217 24.41 16.76 17.05
CA THR A 217 24.24 17.31 18.38
C THR A 217 22.90 16.87 18.96
N LYS A 218 22.91 16.50 20.25
CA LYS A 218 21.75 15.93 20.94
C LYS A 218 21.67 16.46 22.36
N ASN A 219 20.57 17.15 22.68
CA ASN A 219 20.23 17.57 24.04
C ASN A 219 18.90 16.93 24.44
N VAL A 220 18.89 16.19 25.55
CA VAL A 220 17.74 15.38 25.98
C VAL A 220 17.42 15.66 27.44
N GLU A 221 16.18 16.09 27.70
CA GLU A 221 15.63 16.27 29.04
C GLU A 221 14.41 15.37 29.21
N ILE A 222 14.46 14.45 30.18
CA ILE A 222 13.34 13.55 30.49
C ILE A 222 12.95 13.74 31.95
N HIS A 223 11.70 14.13 32.17
CA HIS A 223 11.07 14.24 33.47
C HIS A 223 9.88 13.29 33.54
N GLY A 224 10.03 12.16 34.22
CA GLY A 224 9.00 11.12 34.33
C GLY A 224 9.45 9.77 33.76
N ALA A 225 8.50 8.97 33.28
CA ALA A 225 8.71 7.61 32.76
C ALA A 225 8.92 7.55 31.23
N GLY A 226 9.11 8.70 30.58
CA GLY A 226 9.29 8.79 29.14
C GLY A 226 10.64 8.28 28.63
N SER A 227 10.82 8.23 27.31
CA SER A 227 12.08 7.78 26.70
C SER A 227 12.44 8.52 25.41
N VAL A 228 13.74 8.61 25.13
CA VAL A 228 14.27 9.11 23.86
C VAL A 228 15.27 8.08 23.33
N SER A 229 15.00 7.47 22.16
CA SER A 229 15.76 6.33 21.66
C SER A 229 15.95 6.31 20.14
N GLU A 230 17.06 5.74 19.70
CA GLU A 230 17.32 5.47 18.28
C GLU A 230 16.55 4.21 17.83
N VAL A 231 16.00 4.21 16.61
CA VAL A 231 15.32 3.04 16.02
C VAL A 231 16.13 2.40 14.88
N GLY A 232 17.24 3.04 14.47
CA GLY A 232 18.10 2.60 13.37
C GLY A 232 17.48 2.83 12.00
N SER A 233 18.32 3.07 11.00
CA SER A 233 17.91 3.64 9.71
C SER A 233 16.87 2.80 8.95
N VAL A 234 15.68 3.37 8.74
CA VAL A 234 14.91 3.15 7.52
C VAL A 234 15.71 3.83 6.40
N GLY A 235 15.99 3.11 5.30
CA GLY A 235 16.94 3.51 4.26
C GLY A 235 16.91 4.99 3.87
N LYS A 236 17.98 5.70 4.25
CA LYS A 236 18.27 7.12 4.04
C LYS A 236 18.48 7.44 2.55
N ALA A 237 17.68 8.35 2.00
CA ALA A 237 17.96 9.08 0.77
C ALA A 237 18.56 10.45 1.16
N ALA A 238 19.88 10.53 1.32
CA ALA A 238 20.58 11.79 1.61
C ALA A 238 21.16 12.39 0.32
N MET A 239 21.10 13.71 0.22
CA MET A 239 21.73 14.53 -0.82
C MET A 239 22.87 15.33 -0.15
N ASP A 240 24.11 15.13 -0.58
CA ASP A 240 25.30 15.83 -0.07
C ASP A 240 25.86 16.75 -1.16
N VAL A 241 26.15 18.00 -0.84
CA VAL A 241 26.80 18.96 -1.75
C VAL A 241 28.15 19.35 -1.16
N GLU A 242 29.22 19.14 -1.92
CA GLU A 242 30.58 19.46 -1.54
C GLU A 242 31.13 20.51 -2.52
N THR A 243 31.42 21.71 -2.03
CA THR A 243 32.00 22.81 -2.81
C THR A 243 33.46 23.03 -2.41
N GLY A 244 34.37 22.57 -3.27
CA GLY A 244 35.82 22.78 -3.15
C GLY A 244 36.52 22.55 -4.49
N GLY A 245 37.03 23.64 -5.10
CA GLY A 245 37.69 23.66 -6.41
C GLY A 245 36.76 23.94 -7.60
N ASP A 246 37.33 24.00 -8.82
CA ASP A 246 36.68 24.34 -10.11
C ASP A 246 35.55 23.39 -10.56
N THR A 247 35.02 22.56 -9.67
CA THR A 247 33.94 21.62 -9.96
C THR A 247 33.01 21.49 -8.78
N THR A 248 31.74 21.84 -8.99
CA THR A 248 30.68 21.62 -8.00
C THR A 248 30.26 20.15 -8.04
N ARG A 249 30.30 19.49 -6.88
CA ARG A 249 29.95 18.06 -6.73
C ARG A 249 28.64 17.93 -5.97
N ILE A 250 27.60 17.46 -6.66
CA ILE A 250 26.28 17.21 -6.08
C ILE A 250 26.06 15.70 -6.04
N ARG A 251 25.80 15.14 -4.87
CA ARG A 251 25.49 13.71 -4.71
C ARG A 251 24.03 13.54 -4.34
N ILE A 252 23.26 12.82 -5.15
CA ILE A 252 21.84 12.52 -4.91
C ILE A 252 21.70 10.99 -4.81
N GLY A 253 21.69 10.46 -3.59
CA GLY A 253 21.72 9.01 -3.36
C GLY A 253 22.96 8.35 -3.97
N ASN A 254 22.76 7.57 -5.04
CA ASN A 254 23.83 6.84 -5.75
C ASN A 254 24.40 7.63 -6.94
N ALA A 255 23.75 8.72 -7.33
CA ALA A 255 24.15 9.54 -8.47
C ALA A 255 25.12 10.62 -8.00
N LYS A 256 26.20 10.82 -8.75
CA LYS A 256 27.15 11.93 -8.58
C LYS A 256 27.03 12.83 -9.80
N VAL A 257 26.64 14.07 -9.59
CA VAL A 257 26.55 15.13 -10.60
C VAL A 257 27.74 16.04 -10.40
N LEU A 258 28.51 16.25 -11.47
CA LEU A 258 29.66 17.13 -11.52
C LEU A 258 29.29 18.31 -12.42
N VAL A 259 29.28 19.52 -11.89
CA VAL A 259 29.11 20.75 -12.68
C VAL A 259 30.50 21.35 -12.87
N ILE A 260 31.03 21.24 -14.09
CA ILE A 260 32.31 21.81 -14.51
C ILE A 260 31.98 22.99 -15.42
N PRO A 261 32.46 24.22 -15.15
CA PRO A 261 32.29 25.34 -16.06
C PRO A 261 33.32 25.28 -17.19
N GLY A 262 32.87 25.55 -18.42
CA GLY A 262 33.75 26.04 -19.48
C GLY A 262 34.05 25.09 -20.64
N GLU A 263 34.49 25.72 -21.71
CA GLU A 263 34.73 25.23 -23.07
C GLU A 263 35.73 24.06 -23.13
N GLU A 264 35.69 23.34 -24.26
CA GLU A 264 36.49 22.13 -24.58
C GLU A 264 35.95 20.78 -24.05
N ARG A 265 34.93 20.25 -24.75
CA ARG A 265 34.55 18.84 -24.65
C ARG A 265 35.43 17.98 -25.58
N THR A 266 36.35 17.19 -25.01
CA THR A 266 36.93 16.04 -25.72
C THR A 266 36.17 14.75 -25.37
N LYS A 267 36.00 13.87 -26.37
CA LYS A 267 35.13 12.66 -26.36
C LYS A 267 35.46 11.58 -25.29
N LYS A 268 36.35 11.84 -24.34
CA LYS A 268 36.68 10.94 -23.22
C LYS A 268 36.12 11.35 -21.86
N ASP A 269 35.48 12.52 -21.76
CA ASP A 269 34.83 12.98 -20.52
C ASP A 269 33.33 12.67 -20.48
N THR A 270 32.99 11.40 -20.74
CA THR A 270 31.69 10.88 -20.32
C THR A 270 31.92 10.15 -19.01
N LEU A 271 31.22 10.58 -17.95
CA LEU A 271 31.17 9.93 -16.64
C LEU A 271 31.13 8.40 -16.80
N SER A 272 32.27 7.76 -16.61
CA SER A 272 32.31 6.34 -16.33
C SER A 272 31.76 6.19 -14.91
N GLN A 273 30.59 5.57 -14.83
CA GLN A 273 29.96 5.20 -13.57
C GLN A 273 30.98 4.38 -12.76
N VAL A 274 31.57 4.99 -11.72
CA VAL A 274 32.25 4.23 -10.68
C VAL A 274 31.15 3.45 -9.98
N ASP A 275 31.04 2.17 -10.34
CA ASP A 275 30.07 1.21 -9.85
C ASP A 275 30.39 0.92 -8.37
N GLY A 276 30.02 1.87 -7.49
CA GLY A 276 30.07 1.68 -6.05
C GLY A 276 29.26 0.43 -5.73
N LYS A 277 29.89 -0.56 -5.10
CA LYS A 277 29.28 -1.86 -4.77
C LYS A 277 27.88 -1.63 -4.21
N LYS A 278 26.85 -1.87 -5.04
CA LYS A 278 25.45 -1.79 -4.65
C LYS A 278 25.30 -2.65 -3.41
N LYS A 279 24.91 -2.06 -2.26
CA LYS A 279 24.34 -2.83 -1.16
C LYS A 279 23.02 -3.38 -1.70
N PHE A 280 23.09 -4.54 -2.35
CA PHE A 280 21.91 -5.24 -2.84
C PHE A 280 21.03 -5.57 -1.62
N SER A 281 19.92 -4.84 -1.47
CA SER A 281 18.80 -5.34 -0.68
C SER A 281 18.23 -6.54 -1.44
N ARG A 282 17.98 -7.65 -0.76
CA ARG A 282 17.33 -8.83 -1.37
C ARG A 282 16.01 -8.35 -1.99
N LYS A 283 15.75 -8.73 -3.24
CA LYS A 283 14.45 -8.48 -3.89
C LYS A 283 13.43 -9.37 -3.18
N ASN A 284 12.28 -8.81 -2.81
CA ASN A 284 11.17 -9.59 -2.25
C ASN A 284 10.79 -10.73 -3.22
N ARG A 285 10.66 -11.95 -2.69
CA ARG A 285 10.37 -13.17 -3.48
C ARG A 285 9.03 -13.80 -3.14
N TRP A 286 8.47 -13.47 -1.99
CA TRP A 286 7.13 -13.83 -1.55
C TRP A 286 6.11 -12.75 -1.90
N ALA A 287 6.37 -11.48 -1.55
CA ALA A 287 5.45 -10.38 -1.80
C ALA A 287 5.25 -10.17 -3.31
N GLY A 288 3.99 -10.17 -3.74
CA GLY A 288 3.68 -10.23 -5.16
C GLY A 288 2.30 -10.79 -5.50
N ILE A 289 2.12 -11.01 -6.80
CA ILE A 289 0.95 -11.67 -7.37
C ILE A 289 1.39 -13.00 -7.98
N ASP A 290 0.79 -14.08 -7.50
CA ASP A 290 0.98 -15.40 -8.08
C ASP A 290 -0.26 -15.87 -8.83
N VAL A 291 -0.06 -16.64 -9.88
CA VAL A 291 -1.15 -17.34 -10.60
C VAL A 291 -0.73 -18.75 -10.94
N GLY A 292 -1.70 -19.66 -11.04
CA GLY A 292 -1.39 -21.02 -11.45
C GLY A 292 -2.61 -21.93 -11.49
N VAL A 293 -2.31 -23.22 -11.60
CA VAL A 293 -3.30 -24.30 -11.62
C VAL A 293 -3.55 -24.76 -10.19
N ALA A 294 -4.82 -24.78 -9.80
CA ALA A 294 -5.26 -25.33 -8.53
C ALA A 294 -5.74 -26.77 -8.74
N GLY A 295 -5.32 -27.68 -7.89
CA GLY A 295 -5.67 -29.08 -7.98
C GLY A 295 -5.78 -29.74 -6.61
N TYR A 296 -6.11 -31.02 -6.65
CA TYR A 296 -5.91 -31.93 -5.53
C TYR A 296 -5.63 -33.34 -6.08
N ILE A 297 -5.14 -34.21 -5.21
CA ILE A 297 -4.88 -35.63 -5.47
C ILE A 297 -5.49 -36.47 -4.35
N SER A 298 -5.73 -37.76 -4.59
CA SER A 298 -6.09 -38.69 -3.52
C SER A 298 -4.82 -39.22 -2.81
N PRO A 299 -4.85 -39.47 -1.49
CA PRO A 299 -3.75 -40.08 -0.77
C PRO A 299 -3.66 -41.59 -1.08
N GLU A 300 -2.73 -42.02 -1.95
CA GLU A 300 -2.22 -43.41 -2.14
C GLU A 300 -1.26 -43.50 -3.36
N PRO A 301 -0.52 -44.62 -3.63
CA PRO A 301 0.82 -44.57 -4.27
C PRO A 301 0.85 -44.22 -5.77
N SER A 302 -0.30 -43.95 -6.39
CA SER A 302 -0.39 -43.53 -7.79
C SER A 302 -0.74 -42.04 -7.88
N PHE A 303 -0.11 -41.31 -8.80
CA PHE A 303 -0.38 -39.89 -9.09
C PHE A 303 -1.80 -39.58 -9.65
N GLY A 304 -2.79 -40.47 -9.46
CA GLY A 304 -4.14 -40.40 -10.01
C GLY A 304 -5.24 -40.28 -8.95
N MET A 305 -6.47 -40.02 -9.42
CA MET A 305 -7.67 -40.01 -8.56
C MET A 305 -8.11 -41.44 -8.25
N ARG A 306 -8.46 -41.72 -6.98
CA ARG A 306 -9.08 -43.01 -6.61
C ARG A 306 -10.45 -43.13 -7.27
N ALA A 307 -10.85 -44.33 -7.66
CA ALA A 307 -12.13 -44.58 -8.35
C ALA A 307 -13.34 -44.06 -7.55
N GLU A 308 -13.31 -44.21 -6.22
CA GLU A 308 -14.33 -43.69 -5.31
C GLU A 308 -14.46 -42.16 -5.29
N ASN A 309 -13.39 -41.44 -5.66
CA ASN A 309 -13.34 -39.98 -5.73
C ASN A 309 -13.53 -39.45 -7.17
N SER A 310 -13.83 -40.32 -8.14
CA SER A 310 -13.96 -39.97 -9.56
C SER A 310 -14.95 -38.83 -9.84
N ALA A 311 -16.05 -38.74 -9.09
CA ALA A 311 -17.00 -37.64 -9.21
C ALA A 311 -16.34 -36.27 -8.93
N PHE A 312 -15.33 -36.23 -8.06
CA PHE A 312 -14.55 -35.04 -7.73
C PHE A 312 -13.39 -34.80 -8.71
N GLU A 313 -13.28 -35.51 -9.83
CA GLU A 313 -12.22 -35.22 -10.80
C GLU A 313 -12.28 -33.75 -11.27
N LEU A 314 -11.11 -33.12 -11.46
CA LEU A 314 -11.01 -31.73 -11.85
C LEU A 314 -10.72 -31.55 -13.33
N ASN A 315 -11.36 -30.54 -13.91
CA ASN A 315 -10.88 -29.93 -15.13
C ASN A 315 -9.70 -28.99 -14.80
N TYR A 316 -8.47 -29.51 -14.84
CA TYR A 316 -7.27 -28.76 -14.49
C TYR A 316 -7.03 -27.53 -15.37
N ALA A 317 -7.43 -27.57 -16.66
CA ALA A 317 -7.31 -26.42 -17.56
C ALA A 317 -8.16 -25.21 -17.12
N ARG A 318 -9.25 -25.45 -16.38
CA ARG A 318 -10.13 -24.39 -15.84
C ARG A 318 -9.86 -24.08 -14.37
N SER A 319 -9.28 -25.03 -13.64
CA SER A 319 -8.99 -24.94 -12.21
C SER A 319 -7.77 -24.08 -11.95
N ARG A 320 -7.96 -22.98 -11.23
CA ARG A 320 -6.99 -21.89 -11.13
C ARG A 320 -6.96 -21.33 -9.73
N PHE A 321 -5.82 -20.79 -9.35
CA PHE A 321 -5.72 -19.90 -8.19
C PHE A 321 -5.03 -18.60 -8.55
N TRP A 322 -5.27 -17.59 -7.72
CA TRP A 322 -4.40 -16.42 -7.63
C TRP A 322 -4.00 -16.20 -6.16
N ASN A 323 -2.79 -15.70 -5.94
CA ASN A 323 -2.37 -15.21 -4.64
C ASN A 323 -2.11 -13.70 -4.70
N ILE A 324 -2.46 -13.00 -3.62
CA ILE A 324 -2.05 -11.63 -3.36
C ILE A 324 -1.23 -11.66 -2.08
N ASN A 325 0.09 -11.65 -2.21
CA ASN A 325 1.03 -11.69 -1.09
C ASN A 325 1.44 -10.26 -0.78
N PHE A 326 0.76 -9.61 0.17
CA PHE A 326 0.86 -8.17 0.38
C PHE A 326 1.88 -7.76 1.46
N LEU A 327 2.46 -8.72 2.18
CA LEU A 327 3.51 -8.47 3.17
C LEU A 327 4.58 -9.55 3.09
N GLU A 328 5.84 -9.14 3.13
CA GLU A 328 7.00 -10.02 3.28
C GLU A 328 7.95 -9.46 4.34
N LYS A 329 8.50 -10.36 5.16
CA LYS A 329 9.58 -10.10 6.10
C LYS A 329 10.64 -11.17 5.90
N ASN A 330 11.87 -10.75 5.58
CA ASN A 330 13.02 -11.63 5.40
C ASN A 330 14.03 -11.39 6.54
N PHE A 331 14.32 -12.42 7.32
CA PHE A 331 15.35 -12.41 8.36
C PHE A 331 16.62 -13.07 7.82
N LYS A 332 17.76 -12.42 7.98
CA LYS A 332 19.05 -13.00 7.54
C LYS A 332 19.53 -13.97 8.61
N LEU A 333 19.85 -15.20 8.21
CA LEU A 333 20.33 -16.24 9.12
C LEU A 333 21.85 -16.43 9.01
N ILE A 334 22.33 -16.84 7.83
CA ILE A 334 23.75 -17.13 7.59
C ILE A 334 24.22 -16.35 6.36
N ASN A 335 25.23 -15.51 6.55
CA ASN A 335 25.79 -14.64 5.52
C ASN A 335 24.68 -13.87 4.78
N HIS A 336 24.86 -13.57 3.50
CA HIS A 336 23.90 -12.84 2.68
C HIS A 336 23.04 -13.79 1.80
N ASN A 337 23.28 -15.09 1.93
CA ASN A 337 22.82 -16.11 0.99
C ASN A 337 21.72 -16.99 1.58
N VAL A 338 21.55 -17.03 2.91
CA VAL A 338 20.49 -17.79 3.59
C VAL A 338 19.63 -16.85 4.43
N GLY A 339 18.30 -16.95 4.31
CA GLY A 339 17.39 -16.23 5.20
C GLY A 339 16.09 -16.96 5.43
N LEU A 340 15.33 -16.47 6.40
CA LEU A 340 14.01 -16.93 6.78
C LEU A 340 12.97 -15.93 6.27
N VAL A 341 12.03 -16.39 5.46
CA VAL A 341 10.97 -15.58 4.86
C VAL A 341 9.66 -15.90 5.55
N THR A 342 8.98 -14.86 6.01
CA THR A 342 7.58 -14.91 6.46
C THR A 342 6.80 -13.73 5.87
N GLY A 343 5.48 -13.68 6.08
CA GLY A 343 4.66 -12.65 5.44
C GLY A 343 3.17 -12.85 5.65
N LEU A 344 2.38 -12.13 4.85
CA LEU A 344 0.94 -12.30 4.77
C LEU A 344 0.51 -12.31 3.31
N GLY A 345 -0.50 -13.12 3.00
CA GLY A 345 -1.10 -13.18 1.69
C GLY A 345 -2.55 -13.63 1.72
N MET A 346 -3.20 -13.60 0.57
CA MET A 346 -4.51 -14.18 0.35
C MET A 346 -4.46 -15.14 -0.83
N ASN A 347 -4.91 -16.36 -0.62
CA ASN A 347 -5.09 -17.35 -1.68
C ASN A 347 -6.57 -17.42 -2.07
N PHE A 348 -6.83 -17.42 -3.38
CA PHE A 348 -8.16 -17.65 -3.90
C PHE A 348 -8.09 -18.75 -4.94
N ALA A 349 -8.63 -19.92 -4.60
CA ALA A 349 -8.62 -21.09 -5.47
C ALA A 349 -10.02 -21.36 -6.04
N ARG A 350 -10.04 -21.93 -7.23
CA ARG A 350 -11.23 -22.46 -7.91
C ARG A 350 -10.93 -23.85 -8.46
N TYR A 351 -11.63 -24.84 -7.94
CA TYR A 351 -11.57 -26.24 -8.34
C TYR A 351 -12.78 -26.52 -9.24
N HIS A 352 -12.57 -26.54 -10.55
CA HIS A 352 -13.62 -26.83 -11.53
C HIS A 352 -13.76 -28.34 -11.68
N PHE A 353 -14.93 -28.88 -11.37
CA PHE A 353 -15.22 -30.29 -11.56
C PHE A 353 -15.27 -30.63 -13.06
N ASN A 354 -14.68 -31.76 -13.43
CA ASN A 354 -14.66 -32.29 -14.78
C ASN A 354 -16.03 -32.86 -15.15
N ASP A 355 -16.63 -33.56 -14.19
CA ASP A 355 -17.97 -34.12 -14.29
C ASP A 355 -19.03 -33.00 -14.37
N ARG A 356 -19.89 -33.11 -15.38
CA ARG A 356 -20.96 -32.15 -15.67
C ARG A 356 -22.33 -32.61 -15.20
N GLN A 357 -22.49 -33.89 -14.87
CA GLN A 357 -23.74 -34.50 -14.48
C GLN A 357 -23.85 -34.70 -12.97
N ASN A 358 -22.79 -34.42 -12.22
CA ASN A 358 -22.80 -34.48 -10.76
C ASN A 358 -22.86 -33.09 -10.11
N ILE A 359 -23.64 -32.98 -9.03
CA ILE A 359 -23.82 -31.76 -8.23
C ILE A 359 -23.18 -31.95 -6.86
N LEU A 360 -22.51 -30.91 -6.36
CA LEU A 360 -21.93 -30.90 -5.02
C LEU A 360 -23.02 -30.62 -3.99
N ASN A 361 -23.21 -31.55 -3.06
CA ASN A 361 -24.10 -31.39 -1.92
C ASN A 361 -23.30 -31.40 -0.63
N SER A 362 -23.82 -30.70 0.38
CA SER A 362 -23.24 -30.68 1.72
C SER A 362 -24.32 -30.77 2.76
N SER A 363 -24.20 -31.75 3.65
CA SER A 363 -24.93 -31.82 4.92
C SER A 363 -24.00 -31.40 6.07
N PRO A 364 -24.51 -31.25 7.31
CA PRO A 364 -23.67 -31.05 8.49
C PRO A 364 -22.61 -32.15 8.72
N ASP A 365 -22.87 -33.35 8.19
CA ASP A 365 -22.03 -34.53 8.42
C ASP A 365 -21.05 -34.80 7.29
N THR A 366 -21.43 -34.54 6.04
CA THR A 366 -20.58 -34.88 4.89
C THR A 366 -20.85 -34.06 3.63
N THR A 367 -19.81 -33.93 2.80
CA THR A 367 -19.86 -33.36 1.46
C THR A 367 -19.63 -34.43 0.40
N PHE A 368 -20.57 -34.55 -0.54
CA PHE A 368 -20.61 -35.62 -1.53
C PHE A 368 -21.16 -35.08 -2.86
N MET A 369 -21.02 -35.88 -3.90
CA MET A 369 -21.61 -35.58 -5.20
C MET A 369 -22.78 -36.51 -5.51
N THR A 370 -23.83 -35.97 -6.12
CA THR A 370 -24.99 -36.75 -6.57
C THR A 370 -25.25 -36.56 -8.06
N PRO A 371 -25.72 -37.60 -8.76
CA PRO A 371 -26.16 -37.47 -10.15
C PRO A 371 -27.28 -36.44 -10.31
N SER A 372 -27.31 -35.80 -11.46
CA SER A 372 -28.29 -34.82 -11.90
C SER A 372 -28.62 -35.06 -13.37
N THR A 373 -29.90 -34.94 -13.70
CA THR A 373 -30.40 -35.01 -15.08
C THR A 373 -30.04 -33.76 -15.89
N ILE A 374 -29.74 -32.65 -15.22
CA ILE A 374 -29.38 -31.38 -15.85
C ILE A 374 -27.85 -31.25 -15.92
N PHE A 375 -27.33 -31.01 -17.12
CA PHE A 375 -25.91 -30.81 -17.37
C PHE A 375 -25.42 -29.44 -16.93
N SER A 376 -24.26 -29.42 -16.27
CA SER A 376 -23.57 -28.21 -15.83
C SER A 376 -22.55 -27.76 -16.88
N ARG A 377 -22.70 -26.52 -17.38
CA ARG A 377 -21.66 -25.84 -18.21
C ARG A 377 -20.46 -25.41 -17.39
N LYS A 378 -20.70 -25.05 -16.14
CA LYS A 378 -19.67 -24.61 -15.20
C LYS A 378 -20.05 -25.08 -13.81
N HIS A 379 -19.18 -25.86 -13.19
CA HIS A 379 -19.36 -26.31 -11.83
C HIS A 379 -18.01 -26.22 -11.12
N PHE A 380 -17.91 -25.43 -10.05
CA PHE A 380 -16.66 -25.30 -9.32
C PHE A 380 -16.88 -24.97 -7.84
N LEU A 381 -15.98 -25.49 -7.02
CA LEU A 381 -15.80 -25.08 -5.64
C LEU A 381 -14.74 -23.99 -5.57
N SER A 382 -15.00 -22.92 -4.84
CA SER A 382 -14.08 -21.81 -4.65
C SER A 382 -13.79 -21.60 -3.18
N THR A 383 -12.53 -21.38 -2.85
CA THR A 383 -12.07 -21.15 -1.47
C THR A 383 -11.19 -19.91 -1.41
N THR A 384 -11.33 -19.14 -0.33
CA THR A 384 -10.48 -18.00 -0.01
C THR A 384 -9.80 -18.23 1.34
N HIS A 385 -8.48 -18.13 1.38
CA HIS A 385 -7.69 -18.28 2.60
C HIS A 385 -6.83 -17.04 2.84
N LEU A 386 -6.72 -16.62 4.10
CA LEU A 386 -5.63 -15.76 4.58
C LEU A 386 -4.42 -16.65 4.86
N THR A 387 -3.25 -16.32 4.32
CA THR A 387 -2.08 -17.21 4.34
C THR A 387 -0.85 -16.56 4.98
N VAL A 388 -0.06 -17.35 5.70
CA VAL A 388 1.19 -16.98 6.36
C VAL A 388 2.27 -17.99 5.97
N PRO A 389 3.30 -17.60 5.21
CA PRO A 389 4.42 -18.48 4.91
C PRO A 389 5.47 -18.50 6.04
N LEU A 390 6.23 -19.59 6.09
CA LEU A 390 7.49 -19.69 6.79
C LEU A 390 8.45 -20.53 5.94
N MET A 391 9.45 -19.90 5.32
CA MET A 391 10.34 -20.55 4.36
C MET A 391 11.80 -20.22 4.60
N LEU A 392 12.68 -21.19 4.40
CA LEU A 392 14.12 -20.97 4.28
C LEU A 392 14.45 -20.65 2.82
N GLU A 393 15.17 -19.55 2.60
CA GLU A 393 15.54 -19.04 1.29
C GLU A 393 17.06 -19.02 1.10
N PHE A 394 17.52 -19.74 0.09
CA PHE A 394 18.88 -19.83 -0.39
C PHE A 394 19.04 -19.04 -1.70
N ASN A 395 20.06 -18.20 -1.78
CA ASN A 395 20.40 -17.44 -2.99
C ASN A 395 21.85 -17.72 -3.39
N THR A 396 22.09 -17.98 -4.67
CA THR A 396 23.44 -18.27 -5.19
C THR A 396 24.32 -17.04 -5.33
N HIS A 397 23.73 -15.85 -5.42
CA HIS A 397 24.48 -14.61 -5.65
C HIS A 397 23.86 -13.41 -4.92
N ARG A 398 24.70 -12.43 -4.59
CA ARG A 398 24.28 -11.20 -3.91
C ARG A 398 23.44 -10.28 -4.79
N ASN A 399 23.59 -10.37 -6.13
CA ASN A 399 22.84 -9.56 -7.09
C ASN A 399 21.52 -10.25 -7.47
N PRO A 400 20.35 -9.68 -7.13
CA PRO A 400 19.04 -10.31 -7.37
C PRO A 400 18.71 -10.55 -8.86
N LYS A 401 19.35 -9.82 -9.77
CA LYS A 401 19.18 -9.96 -11.23
C LYS A 401 19.99 -11.12 -11.83
N LYS A 402 20.99 -11.63 -11.10
CA LYS A 402 21.87 -12.73 -11.53
C LYS A 402 21.81 -13.94 -10.57
N SER A 403 20.95 -13.88 -9.55
CA SER A 403 20.82 -14.93 -8.54
C SER A 403 19.78 -15.95 -8.97
N PHE A 404 20.17 -17.22 -9.00
CA PHE A 404 19.24 -18.31 -8.77
C PHE A 404 18.85 -18.28 -7.29
N PHE A 405 17.57 -18.46 -7.00
CA PHE A 405 17.11 -18.67 -5.62
C PHE A 405 16.26 -19.92 -5.52
N LEU A 406 16.33 -20.53 -4.34
CA LEU A 406 15.53 -21.65 -3.91
C LEU A 406 14.96 -21.30 -2.54
N ALA A 407 13.65 -21.39 -2.37
CA ALA A 407 12.99 -21.28 -1.09
C ALA A 407 12.17 -22.53 -0.82
N ALA A 408 12.21 -23.05 0.40
CA ALA A 408 11.41 -24.19 0.81
C ALA A 408 10.89 -23.99 2.23
N GLY A 409 9.67 -24.46 2.51
CA GLY A 409 9.09 -24.36 3.83
C GLY A 409 7.61 -24.71 3.86
N VAL A 410 6.86 -24.01 4.70
CA VAL A 410 5.43 -24.25 4.89
C VAL A 410 4.59 -22.98 4.73
N ILE A 411 3.32 -23.14 4.39
CA ILE A 411 2.33 -22.07 4.35
C ILE A 411 1.14 -22.48 5.20
N GLY A 412 0.87 -21.73 6.25
CA GLY A 412 -0.37 -21.84 7.02
C GLY A 412 -1.47 -20.99 6.38
N GLY A 413 -2.71 -21.48 6.37
CA GLY A 413 -3.86 -20.79 5.80
C GLY A 413 -5.10 -20.92 6.68
N TYR A 414 -5.84 -19.84 6.86
CA TYR A 414 -7.16 -19.83 7.50
C TYR A 414 -8.25 -19.51 6.48
N ARG A 415 -9.25 -20.37 6.33
CA ARG A 415 -10.34 -20.20 5.36
C ARG A 415 -11.29 -19.11 5.83
N ILE A 416 -11.41 -18.05 5.03
CA ILE A 416 -12.30 -16.91 5.31
C ILE A 416 -13.51 -16.86 4.38
N GLY A 417 -13.57 -17.76 3.39
CA GLY A 417 -14.73 -17.85 2.51
C GLY A 417 -14.70 -19.07 1.62
N SER A 418 -15.89 -19.55 1.29
CA SER A 418 -16.09 -20.65 0.34
C SER A 418 -17.44 -20.52 -0.35
N ARG A 419 -17.49 -20.98 -1.60
CA ARG A 419 -18.72 -21.04 -2.39
C ARG A 419 -18.66 -22.13 -3.44
N ASN A 420 -19.78 -22.79 -3.65
CA ASN A 420 -20.01 -23.59 -4.85
C ASN A 420 -20.75 -22.73 -5.87
N VAL A 421 -20.33 -22.83 -7.13
CA VAL A 421 -21.00 -22.14 -8.24
C VAL A 421 -21.30 -23.15 -9.32
N GLN A 422 -22.57 -23.21 -9.69
CA GLN A 422 -23.08 -24.06 -10.76
C GLN A 422 -23.80 -23.19 -11.80
N VAL A 423 -23.54 -23.46 -13.07
CA VAL A 423 -24.26 -22.88 -14.21
C VAL A 423 -24.78 -24.03 -15.04
N THR A 424 -26.11 -24.16 -15.09
CA THR A 424 -26.85 -25.15 -15.86
C THR A 424 -27.48 -24.50 -17.08
N GLU A 425 -27.79 -25.31 -18.09
CA GLU A 425 -28.54 -24.88 -19.26
C GLU A 425 -29.63 -25.91 -19.55
N GLU A 426 -30.86 -25.44 -19.62
CA GLU A 426 -32.07 -26.23 -19.85
C GLU A 426 -32.93 -25.46 -20.85
N ASP A 427 -33.36 -26.13 -21.94
CA ASP A 427 -34.14 -25.53 -23.04
C ASP A 427 -33.58 -24.19 -23.58
N GLY A 428 -32.25 -24.10 -23.65
CA GLY A 428 -31.54 -22.90 -24.11
C GLY A 428 -31.50 -21.73 -23.12
N ARG A 429 -32.10 -21.88 -21.93
CA ARG A 429 -32.02 -20.89 -20.84
C ARG A 429 -30.93 -21.26 -19.85
N ARG A 430 -30.15 -20.27 -19.43
CA ARG A 430 -29.05 -20.45 -18.48
C ARG A 430 -29.49 -20.04 -17.08
N SER A 431 -29.27 -20.92 -16.12
CA SER A 431 -29.45 -20.62 -14.70
C SER A 431 -28.11 -20.67 -13.97
N ARG A 432 -27.92 -19.75 -13.03
CA ARG A 432 -26.70 -19.67 -12.22
C ARG A 432 -27.06 -19.79 -10.74
N SER A 433 -26.61 -20.88 -10.12
CA SER A 433 -26.68 -21.09 -8.68
C SER A 433 -25.35 -20.74 -8.01
N VAL A 434 -25.40 -20.03 -6.88
CA VAL A 434 -24.24 -19.70 -6.05
C VAL A 434 -24.60 -20.00 -4.61
N VAL A 435 -24.07 -21.09 -4.08
CA VAL A 435 -24.24 -21.48 -2.68
C VAL A 435 -23.00 -21.07 -1.91
N ARG A 436 -23.17 -20.32 -0.82
CA ARG A 436 -22.09 -20.02 0.14
C ARG A 436 -22.25 -20.93 1.34
N GLY A 437 -21.15 -21.45 1.85
CA GLY A 437 -21.14 -22.40 2.95
C GLY A 437 -19.73 -22.92 3.18
N ASP A 438 -19.52 -23.69 4.25
CA ASP A 438 -18.22 -24.31 4.53
C ASP A 438 -17.93 -25.54 3.65
N PHE A 439 -18.96 -26.25 3.17
CA PHE A 439 -18.83 -27.51 2.43
C PHE A 439 -17.96 -28.54 3.16
N ASN A 440 -18.03 -28.57 4.50
CA ASN A 440 -17.17 -29.39 5.36
C ASN A 440 -15.67 -29.26 5.04
N LEU A 441 -15.24 -28.14 4.43
CA LEU A 441 -13.84 -27.87 4.15
C LEU A 441 -13.08 -27.71 5.45
N ASN A 442 -11.78 -28.03 5.44
CA ASN A 442 -10.91 -27.77 6.58
C ASN A 442 -10.74 -26.26 6.79
N PRO A 443 -11.06 -25.70 7.97
CA PRO A 443 -10.87 -24.27 8.24
C PRO A 443 -9.39 -23.86 8.22
N PHE A 444 -8.50 -24.81 8.48
CA PHE A 444 -7.06 -24.61 8.42
C PHE A 444 -6.47 -25.36 7.24
N ARG A 445 -5.48 -24.75 6.60
CA ARG A 445 -4.67 -25.35 5.55
C ARG A 445 -3.21 -25.26 5.95
N LEU A 446 -2.47 -26.34 5.77
CA LEU A 446 -1.03 -26.37 5.96
C LEU A 446 -0.41 -26.97 4.70
N ASP A 447 0.36 -26.20 3.95
CA ASP A 447 1.02 -26.67 2.74
C ASP A 447 2.53 -26.71 2.92
N ALA A 448 3.19 -27.77 2.46
CA ALA A 448 4.60 -27.72 2.10
C ALA A 448 4.76 -26.94 0.79
N THR A 449 5.79 -26.10 0.70
CA THR A 449 6.03 -25.24 -0.46
C THR A 449 7.49 -25.28 -0.89
N VAL A 450 7.70 -25.27 -2.21
CA VAL A 450 8.99 -25.02 -2.84
C VAL A 450 8.81 -23.90 -3.87
N ARG A 451 9.71 -22.93 -3.85
CA ARG A 451 9.80 -21.85 -4.84
C ARG A 451 11.22 -21.82 -5.40
N LEU A 452 11.33 -21.62 -6.69
CA LEU A 452 12.62 -21.46 -7.36
C LEU A 452 12.50 -20.40 -8.43
N GLY A 453 13.59 -19.70 -8.71
CA GLY A 453 13.56 -18.74 -9.80
C GLY A 453 14.91 -18.21 -10.20
N TYR A 454 14.93 -17.64 -11.39
CA TYR A 454 16.09 -17.05 -12.02
C TYR A 454 15.68 -15.76 -12.73
N GLY A 455 16.35 -14.66 -12.41
CA GLY A 455 16.01 -13.34 -12.96
C GLY A 455 14.59 -12.90 -12.57
N ASN A 456 13.71 -12.81 -13.58
CA ASN A 456 12.32 -12.38 -13.44
C ASN A 456 11.30 -13.53 -13.41
N ILE A 457 11.74 -14.77 -13.62
CA ILE A 457 10.86 -15.94 -13.62
C ILE A 457 10.95 -16.60 -12.25
N ASN A 458 9.82 -16.71 -11.55
CA ASN A 458 9.70 -17.44 -10.30
C ASN A 458 8.61 -18.50 -10.47
N LEU A 459 8.97 -19.75 -10.24
CA LEU A 459 8.08 -20.89 -10.22
C LEU A 459 7.87 -21.35 -8.78
N PHE A 460 6.71 -21.88 -8.47
CA PHE A 460 6.50 -22.53 -7.20
C PHE A 460 5.48 -23.65 -7.29
N ALA A 461 5.56 -24.55 -6.32
CA ALA A 461 4.62 -25.62 -6.11
C ALA A 461 4.27 -25.72 -4.62
N THR A 462 3.04 -26.12 -4.33
CA THR A 462 2.57 -26.40 -2.97
C THR A 462 1.91 -27.77 -2.90
N TYR A 463 2.11 -28.47 -1.79
CA TYR A 463 1.51 -29.76 -1.48
C TYR A 463 0.86 -29.70 -0.10
N GLY A 464 -0.43 -30.00 -0.01
CA GLY A 464 -1.16 -29.99 1.25
C GLY A 464 -0.66 -31.08 2.20
N LEU A 465 -0.37 -30.70 3.44
CA LEU A 465 -0.06 -31.61 4.54
C LEU A 465 -1.32 -32.07 5.28
N ASN A 466 -2.48 -31.51 4.92
CA ASN A 466 -3.79 -31.90 5.42
C ASN A 466 -4.83 -31.97 4.29
N ASN A 467 -5.89 -32.75 4.52
CA ASN A 467 -7.00 -32.89 3.56
C ASN A 467 -7.77 -31.58 3.37
N LEU A 468 -8.29 -31.40 2.16
CA LEU A 468 -9.15 -30.29 1.75
C LEU A 468 -10.45 -30.25 2.57
N PHE A 469 -11.00 -31.43 2.85
CA PHE A 469 -12.18 -31.63 3.69
C PHE A 469 -11.77 -32.00 5.12
N GLN A 470 -12.66 -31.72 6.08
CA GLN A 470 -12.53 -32.20 7.45
C GLN A 470 -12.56 -33.73 7.47
N ALA A 471 -11.87 -34.32 8.44
CA ALA A 471 -11.78 -35.77 8.58
C ALA A 471 -13.18 -36.40 8.65
N ASN A 472 -13.41 -37.42 7.81
CA ASN A 472 -14.69 -38.15 7.68
C ASN A 472 -15.90 -37.31 7.25
N ARG A 473 -15.70 -36.08 6.75
CA ARG A 473 -16.80 -35.20 6.31
C ARG A 473 -16.76 -34.87 4.81
N GLY A 474 -16.04 -35.66 4.04
CA GLY A 474 -15.91 -35.51 2.59
C GLY A 474 -14.85 -36.45 2.05
N PRO A 475 -14.57 -36.40 0.73
CA PRO A 475 -13.55 -37.23 0.12
C PRO A 475 -12.15 -36.84 0.61
N GLU A 476 -11.26 -37.82 0.68
CA GLU A 476 -9.86 -37.58 1.01
C GLU A 476 -9.12 -37.01 -0.19
N LEU A 477 -9.01 -35.67 -0.22
CA LEU A 477 -8.36 -34.93 -1.29
C LEU A 477 -7.29 -34.02 -0.70
N ILE A 478 -6.04 -34.20 -1.13
CA ILE A 478 -4.89 -33.38 -0.74
C ILE A 478 -4.73 -32.25 -1.74
N PRO A 479 -4.85 -30.97 -1.34
CA PRO A 479 -4.64 -29.82 -2.23
C PRO A 479 -3.23 -29.80 -2.82
N VAL A 480 -3.13 -29.55 -4.12
CA VAL A 480 -1.86 -29.32 -4.82
C VAL A 480 -1.97 -28.07 -5.70
N SER A 481 -0.88 -27.34 -5.87
CA SER A 481 -0.88 -26.18 -6.77
C SER A 481 0.49 -25.97 -7.38
N VAL A 482 0.52 -25.55 -8.64
CA VAL A 482 1.75 -25.17 -9.36
C VAL A 482 1.48 -23.85 -10.07
N GLY A 483 2.43 -22.91 -9.98
CA GLY A 483 2.22 -21.58 -10.54
C GLY A 483 3.49 -20.77 -10.75
N VAL A 484 3.28 -19.55 -11.21
CA VAL A 484 4.30 -18.56 -11.49
C VAL A 484 3.99 -17.25 -10.77
N SER A 485 5.02 -16.52 -10.34
CA SER A 485 4.86 -15.15 -9.81
C SER A 485 4.98 -14.14 -10.95
N LEU A 486 3.96 -13.30 -11.14
CA LEU A 486 3.89 -12.33 -12.24
C LEU A 486 4.52 -10.98 -11.88
N VAL A 487 4.35 -10.55 -10.64
CA VAL A 487 4.85 -9.27 -10.12
C VAL A 487 5.36 -9.52 -8.73
N ASN A 488 6.59 -9.10 -8.45
CA ASN A 488 7.13 -9.03 -7.10
C ASN A 488 7.34 -7.56 -6.77
N PHE A 489 6.81 -7.10 -5.63
CA PHE A 489 6.92 -5.70 -5.19
C PHE A 489 7.75 -5.54 -3.92
#